data_AF-A0A919FR65-F1
#
_entry.id   AF-A0A919FR65-F1
#
_cell.length_a   1.000
_cell.length_b   1.000
_cell.length_c   1.000
_cell.angle_alpha   90.00
_cell.angle_beta   90.00
_cell.angle_gamma   90.00
#
_symmetry.space_group_name_H-M   'P 1'
#
loop_
_entity.id
_entity.type
_entity.pdbx_description
1 polymer ?
#
loop_
_entity_poly.entity_id
_entity_poly.type
_entity_poly.pdbx_seq_one_letter_code
_entity_poly.pdbx_strand_id
1 'polypeptide(L)'
;MNGVALVGEASTKDKADTRTAAQIEADIARTRTKLASTLDELAVRVHPSTVAAQVKAKAVASVEQKAGRAYVAASGAVEKAKAQFTDEKGRPRKERIVPAALVGVGVVLLLASARKRRRG
;
A
#
# COMPACT_ATOMS: atom_id res chain seq x y z
N MET A 1 68.84 18.53 8.59
CA MET A 1 68.81 17.11 8.98
C MET A 1 67.56 16.89 9.83
N ASN A 2 66.44 16.48 9.23
CA ASN A 2 65.25 15.98 9.94
C ASN A 2 64.27 15.47 8.87
N GLY A 3 64.34 14.19 8.54
CA GLY A 3 63.47 13.59 7.52
C GLY A 3 63.35 12.08 7.55
N VAL A 4 63.98 11.38 8.49
CA VAL A 4 64.10 9.90 8.45
C VAL A 4 63.29 9.22 9.57
N ALA A 5 62.72 9.96 10.53
CA ALA A 5 62.04 9.38 11.69
C ALA A 5 60.56 8.99 11.46
N LEU A 6 59.90 9.48 10.41
CA LEU A 6 58.44 9.28 10.23
C LEU A 6 58.06 7.97 9.51
N VAL A 7 58.99 7.31 8.80
CA VAL A 7 58.68 6.12 7.98
C VAL A 7 58.65 4.83 8.80
N GLY A 8 59.33 4.77 9.95
CA GLY A 8 59.39 3.58 10.82
C GLY A 8 58.18 3.40 11.75
N GLU A 9 57.52 4.49 12.13
CA GLU A 9 56.41 4.46 13.11
C GLU A 9 55.06 4.10 12.45
N ALA A 10 54.88 4.43 11.17
CA ALA A 10 53.67 4.08 10.42
C ALA A 10 53.54 2.56 10.17
N SER A 11 54.66 1.88 9.85
CA SER A 11 54.65 0.44 9.49
C SER A 11 54.51 -0.50 10.71
N THR A 12 54.85 -0.02 11.91
CA THR A 12 54.65 -0.75 13.17
C THR A 12 53.22 -0.59 13.70
N LYS A 13 52.56 0.51 13.35
CA LYS A 13 51.13 0.73 13.63
C LYS A 13 50.23 -0.16 12.76
N ASP A 14 50.56 -0.33 11.47
CA ASP A 14 49.81 -1.23 10.57
C ASP A 14 49.84 -2.71 10.99
N LYS A 15 50.95 -3.20 11.56
CA LYS A 15 51.01 -4.57 12.11
C LYS A 15 50.34 -4.71 13.48
N ALA A 16 50.26 -3.62 14.25
CA ALA A 16 49.46 -3.58 15.48
C ALA A 16 47.95 -3.50 15.19
N ASP A 17 47.55 -2.95 14.03
CA ASP A 17 46.18 -2.90 13.53
C ASP A 17 45.73 -4.18 12.80
N THR A 18 46.64 -5.14 12.60
CA THR A 18 46.29 -6.43 12.00
C THR A 18 45.67 -7.33 13.07
N ARG A 19 44.34 -7.43 13.05
CA ARG A 19 43.56 -8.30 13.94
C ARG A 19 44.12 -9.72 13.92
N THR A 20 44.42 -10.26 15.10
CA THR A 20 44.91 -11.63 15.25
C THR A 20 43.77 -12.63 15.03
N ALA A 21 44.08 -13.86 14.60
CA ALA A 21 43.07 -14.91 14.39
C ALA A 21 42.14 -15.07 15.61
N ALA A 22 42.71 -15.22 16.81
CA ALA A 22 41.94 -15.32 18.04
C ALA A 22 40.97 -14.15 18.29
N GLN A 23 41.32 -12.93 17.87
CA GLN A 23 40.42 -11.77 17.95
C GLN A 23 39.29 -11.85 16.91
N ILE A 24 39.59 -12.36 15.71
CA ILE A 24 38.59 -12.61 14.66
C ILE A 24 37.60 -13.68 15.11
N GLU A 25 38.07 -14.80 15.68
CA GLU A 25 37.20 -15.83 16.24
C GLU A 25 36.31 -15.27 17.36
N ALA A 26 36.87 -14.44 18.25
CA ALA A 26 36.12 -13.79 19.32
C ALA A 26 35.04 -12.83 18.78
N ASP A 27 35.34 -12.07 17.72
CA ASP A 27 34.38 -11.18 17.08
C ASP A 27 33.29 -11.94 16.31
N ILE A 28 33.63 -13.05 15.66
CA ILE A 28 32.65 -13.92 15.01
C ILE A 28 31.69 -14.49 16.05
N ALA A 29 32.21 -14.98 17.18
CA ALA A 29 31.37 -15.47 18.28
C ALA A 29 30.43 -14.38 18.81
N ARG A 30 30.96 -13.17 19.07
CA ARG A 30 30.15 -12.01 19.49
C ARG A 30 29.08 -11.63 18.46
N THR A 31 29.45 -11.60 17.19
CA THR A 31 28.53 -11.23 16.09
C THR A 31 27.42 -12.27 15.93
N ARG A 32 27.75 -13.56 16.03
CA ARG A 32 26.75 -14.64 15.99
C ARG A 32 25.72 -14.51 17.11
N THR A 33 26.17 -14.25 18.34
CA THR A 33 25.26 -14.03 19.48
C THR A 33 24.33 -12.84 19.26
N LYS A 34 24.85 -11.73 18.72
CA LYS A 34 24.06 -10.52 18.43
C LYS A 34 23.05 -10.73 17.30
N LEU A 35 23.40 -11.53 16.29
CA LEU A 35 22.48 -11.87 15.20
C LEU A 35 21.36 -12.80 15.70
N ALA A 36 21.68 -13.79 16.53
CA ALA A 36 20.68 -14.68 17.12
C ALA A 36 19.64 -13.90 17.94
N SER A 37 20.08 -12.95 18.79
CA SER A 37 19.13 -12.12 19.56
C SER A 37 18.26 -11.24 18.67
N THR A 38 18.86 -10.65 17.63
CA THR A 38 18.12 -9.81 16.67
C THR A 38 17.13 -10.62 15.84
N LEU A 39 17.48 -11.86 15.47
CA LEU A 39 16.60 -12.76 14.72
C LEU A 39 15.41 -13.22 15.56
N ASP A 40 15.62 -13.53 16.85
CA ASP A 40 14.52 -13.83 17.76
C ASP A 40 13.57 -12.64 17.92
N GLU A 41 14.11 -11.42 18.04
CA GLU A 41 13.31 -10.20 18.09
C GLU A 41 12.53 -9.95 16.78
N LEU A 42 13.15 -10.21 15.62
CA LEU A 42 12.50 -10.13 14.32
C LEU A 42 11.42 -11.20 14.12
N ALA A 43 11.67 -12.42 14.59
CA ALA A 43 10.75 -13.55 14.45
C ALA A 43 9.42 -13.28 15.17
N VAL A 44 9.47 -12.61 16.33
CA VAL A 44 8.27 -12.21 17.08
C VAL A 44 7.52 -11.07 16.36
N ARG A 45 8.22 -10.09 15.78
CA ARG A 45 7.60 -8.92 15.12
C ARG A 45 7.07 -9.19 13.72
N VAL A 46 7.66 -10.10 12.96
CA VAL A 46 7.35 -10.36 11.54
C VAL A 46 6.62 -11.69 11.36
N HIS A 47 5.80 -12.07 12.35
CA HIS A 47 5.01 -13.30 12.23
C HIS A 47 4.19 -13.26 10.92
N PRO A 48 4.37 -14.21 9.99
CA PRO A 48 3.88 -14.06 8.62
C PRO A 48 2.35 -13.90 8.56
N SER A 49 1.63 -14.50 9.50
CA SER A 49 0.18 -14.37 9.61
C SER A 49 -0.28 -12.96 9.99
N THR A 50 0.45 -12.22 10.82
CA THR A 50 0.06 -10.86 11.24
C THR A 50 0.37 -9.84 10.16
N VAL A 51 1.46 -10.01 9.41
CA VAL A 51 1.79 -9.16 8.26
C VAL A 51 0.74 -9.33 7.16
N ALA A 52 0.41 -10.57 6.80
CA ALA A 52 -0.62 -10.85 5.80
C ALA A 52 -2.00 -10.31 6.22
N ALA A 53 -2.38 -10.49 7.49
CA ALA A 53 -3.63 -9.97 8.03
C ALA A 53 -3.69 -8.43 7.97
N GLN A 54 -2.60 -7.74 8.30
CA GLN A 54 -2.53 -6.27 8.23
C GLN A 54 -2.63 -5.76 6.79
N VAL A 55 -1.97 -6.41 5.83
CA VAL A 55 -2.08 -6.04 4.41
C VAL A 55 -3.51 -6.24 3.91
N LYS A 56 -4.13 -7.37 4.24
CA LYS A 56 -5.53 -7.64 3.89
C LYS A 56 -6.47 -6.60 4.49
N ALA A 57 -6.31 -6.27 5.77
CA ALA A 57 -7.13 -5.26 6.44
C ALA A 57 -6.99 -3.88 5.77
N LYS A 58 -5.77 -3.45 5.43
CA LYS A 58 -5.56 -2.19 4.69
C LYS A 58 -6.19 -2.19 3.30
N ALA A 59 -6.12 -3.32 2.60
CA ALA A 59 -6.75 -3.48 1.30
C ALA A 59 -8.28 -3.36 1.40
N VAL A 60 -8.89 -4.07 2.36
CA VAL A 60 -10.34 -4.01 2.62
C VAL A 60 -10.77 -2.59 2.99
N ALA A 61 -10.07 -1.93 3.92
CA ALA A 61 -10.37 -0.56 4.33
C ALA A 61 -10.29 0.43 3.15
N SER A 62 -9.33 0.25 2.25
CA SER A 62 -9.20 1.08 1.04
C SER A 62 -10.38 0.88 0.09
N VAL A 63 -10.88 -0.35 -0.03
CA VAL A 63 -12.06 -0.66 -0.85
C VAL A 63 -13.31 -0.07 -0.21
N GLU A 64 -13.51 -0.24 1.10
CA GLU A 64 -14.66 0.29 1.82
C GLU A 64 -14.73 1.82 1.76
N GLN A 65 -13.60 2.50 1.95
CA GLN A 65 -13.54 3.96 1.84
C GLN A 65 -13.93 4.44 0.43
N LYS A 66 -13.44 3.76 -0.62
CA LYS A 66 -13.77 4.08 -2.01
C LYS A 66 -15.23 3.75 -2.34
N ALA A 67 -15.72 2.60 -1.88
CA ALA A 67 -17.09 2.16 -2.09
C ALA A 67 -18.08 3.10 -1.40
N GLY A 68 -17.82 3.50 -0.15
CA GLY A 68 -18.63 4.44 0.60
C GLY A 68 -18.70 5.81 -0.08
N ARG A 69 -17.56 6.36 -0.52
CA ARG A 69 -17.53 7.63 -1.27
C ARG A 69 -18.27 7.52 -2.60
N ALA A 70 -18.10 6.42 -3.33
CA ALA A 70 -18.80 6.20 -4.59
C ALA A 70 -20.32 6.11 -4.39
N TYR A 71 -20.77 5.42 -3.34
CA TYR A 71 -22.19 5.28 -3.01
C TYR A 71 -22.84 6.63 -2.67
N VAL A 72 -22.19 7.44 -1.81
CA VAL A 72 -22.69 8.77 -1.44
C VAL A 72 -22.73 9.69 -2.67
N ALA A 73 -21.69 9.67 -3.50
CA ALA A 73 -21.66 10.46 -4.74
C ALA A 73 -22.78 10.03 -5.71
N ALA A 74 -22.99 8.73 -5.89
CA ALA A 74 -24.05 8.19 -6.74
C ALA A 74 -25.44 8.57 -6.22
N SER A 75 -25.67 8.43 -4.91
CA SER A 75 -26.94 8.80 -4.27
C SER A 75 -27.22 10.29 -4.46
N GLY A 76 -26.22 11.15 -4.26
CA GLY A 76 -26.35 12.59 -4.50
C GLY A 76 -26.62 12.93 -5.97
N ALA A 77 -26.03 12.19 -6.92
CA ALA A 77 -26.31 12.38 -8.34
C ALA A 77 -27.75 11.97 -8.71
N VAL A 78 -28.25 10.87 -8.15
CA VAL A 78 -29.63 10.42 -8.35
C VAL A 78 -30.62 11.45 -7.80
N GLU A 79 -30.39 11.99 -6.60
CA GLU A 79 -31.26 13.02 -6.02
C GLU A 79 -31.26 14.32 -6.84
N LYS A 80 -30.09 14.74 -7.35
CA LYS A 80 -30.00 15.88 -8.30
C LYS A 80 -30.76 15.62 -9.60
N ALA A 81 -30.66 14.41 -10.14
CA ALA A 81 -31.40 14.04 -11.35
C ALA A 81 -32.92 14.05 -11.08
N LYS A 82 -33.38 13.44 -9.98
CA LYS A 82 -34.79 13.48 -9.57
C LYS A 82 -35.30 14.92 -9.46
N ALA A 83 -34.53 15.80 -8.82
CA ALA A 83 -34.90 17.22 -8.68
C ALA A 83 -35.16 17.93 -10.01
N GLN A 84 -34.50 17.52 -11.11
CA GLN A 84 -34.73 18.09 -12.44
C GLN A 84 -36.02 17.59 -13.12
N PHE A 85 -36.57 16.46 -12.67
CA PHE A 85 -37.77 15.85 -13.23
C PHE A 85 -39.00 15.94 -12.31
N THR A 86 -38.85 16.46 -11.09
CA THR A 86 -39.94 16.77 -10.16
C THR A 86 -40.31 18.26 -10.21
N ASP A 87 -41.60 18.55 -10.09
CA ASP A 87 -42.11 19.93 -10.01
C ASP A 87 -41.97 20.54 -8.60
N GLU A 88 -42.28 21.83 -8.41
CA GLU A 88 -42.22 22.55 -7.12
C GLU A 88 -43.05 21.91 -5.99
N LYS A 89 -44.03 21.06 -6.36
CA LYS A 89 -44.87 20.28 -5.43
C LYS A 89 -44.40 18.82 -5.27
N GLY A 90 -43.21 18.46 -5.76
CA GLY A 90 -42.64 17.12 -5.71
C GLY A 90 -43.25 16.10 -6.69
N ARG A 91 -44.06 16.54 -7.66
CA ARG A 91 -44.77 15.64 -8.59
C ARG A 91 -43.89 15.28 -9.79
N PRO A 92 -43.77 13.99 -10.16
CA PRO A 92 -42.99 13.56 -11.33
C PRO A 92 -43.61 14.06 -12.64
N ARG A 93 -42.85 14.76 -13.48
CA ARG A 93 -43.31 15.26 -14.79
C ARG A 93 -43.31 14.14 -15.83
N LYS A 94 -44.43 13.40 -15.93
CA LYS A 94 -44.57 12.19 -16.78
C LYS A 94 -44.17 12.40 -18.24
N GLU A 95 -44.46 13.57 -18.83
CA GLU A 95 -44.08 13.92 -20.22
C GLU A 95 -42.57 13.91 -20.47
N ARG A 96 -41.74 14.19 -19.44
CA ARG A 96 -40.28 14.22 -19.54
C ARG A 96 -39.62 12.93 -19.07
N ILE A 97 -40.25 12.22 -18.12
CA ILE A 97 -39.69 11.02 -17.50
C ILE A 97 -39.73 9.83 -18.46
N VAL A 98 -40.82 9.66 -19.21
CA VAL A 98 -40.98 8.50 -20.12
C VAL A 98 -39.86 8.44 -21.19
N PRO A 99 -39.60 9.50 -21.97
CA PRO A 99 -38.50 9.47 -22.95
C PRO A 99 -37.13 9.35 -22.28
N ALA A 100 -36.89 10.02 -21.15
CA ALA A 100 -35.63 9.91 -20.42
C ALA A 100 -35.37 8.49 -19.87
N ALA A 101 -36.42 7.82 -19.39
CA ALA A 101 -36.34 6.44 -18.89
C ALA A 101 -35.99 5.46 -20.01
N LEU A 102 -36.59 5.62 -21.20
CA LEU A 102 -36.26 4.78 -22.36
C LEU A 102 -34.80 4.92 -22.78
N VAL A 103 -34.27 6.15 -22.86
CA VAL A 103 -32.85 6.39 -23.16
C VAL A 103 -31.96 5.79 -22.06
N GLY A 104 -32.32 6.00 -20.78
CA GLY A 104 -31.59 5.44 -19.65
C GLY A 104 -31.48 3.91 -19.71
N VAL A 105 -32.59 3.22 -19.97
CA VAL A 105 -32.61 1.75 -20.15
C VAL A 105 -31.73 1.31 -21.32
N GLY A 106 -31.80 2.01 -22.46
CA GLY A 106 -30.97 1.72 -23.63
C GLY A 106 -29.47 1.83 -23.31
N VAL A 107 -29.05 2.89 -22.62
CA VAL A 107 -27.65 3.07 -22.20
C VAL A 107 -27.21 1.97 -21.22
N VAL A 108 -28.06 1.61 -20.26
CA VAL A 108 -27.76 0.55 -19.29
C VAL A 108 -27.56 -0.80 -20.00
N LEU A 109 -28.44 -1.16 -20.93
CA LEU A 109 -28.32 -2.38 -21.73
C LEU A 109 -27.04 -2.39 -22.58
N LEU A 110 -26.67 -1.26 -23.18
CA LEU A 110 -25.46 -1.12 -23.98
C LEU A 110 -24.18 -1.26 -23.13
N LEU A 111 -24.17 -0.66 -21.93
CA LEU A 111 -23.06 -0.84 -21.00
C LEU A 111 -22.95 -2.28 -20.48
N ALA A 112 -24.08 -2.91 -20.17
CA ALA A 112 -24.12 -4.31 -19.73
C ALA A 112 -23.58 -5.25 -20.82
N SER A 113 -23.96 -5.04 -22.08
CA SER A 113 -23.49 -5.84 -23.21
C SER A 113 -22.00 -5.61 -23.49
N ALA A 114 -21.52 -4.36 -23.45
CA ALA A 114 -20.11 -4.03 -23.60
C ALA A 114 -19.25 -4.68 -22.49
N ARG A 115 -19.75 -4.70 -21.24
CA ARG A 115 -19.07 -5.36 -20.12
C ARG A 115 -19.04 -6.88 -20.28
N LYS A 116 -20.13 -7.49 -20.76
CA LYS A 116 -20.18 -8.93 -21.07
C LYS A 116 -19.13 -9.29 -22.13
N ARG A 117 -18.99 -8.46 -23.16
CA ARG A 117 -18.04 -8.67 -24.27
C ARG A 117 -16.56 -8.57 -23.87
N ARG A 118 -16.24 -7.87 -22.77
CA ARG A 118 -14.85 -7.78 -22.27
C ARG A 118 -14.44 -8.95 -21.37
N ARG A 119 -15.39 -9.77 -20.94
CA ARG A 119 -15.15 -10.87 -19.99
C ARG A 119 -15.21 -12.26 -20.63
N GLY A 120 -15.79 -12.38 -21.81
CA GLY A 120 -15.70 -13.58 -22.66
C GLY A 120 -14.62 -13.38 -23.71
#